data_AF-A0A1M7NKN7-F1
#
_entry.id   AF-A0A1M7NKN7-F1
#
_cell.length_a   1.000
_cell.length_b   1.000
_cell.length_c   1.000
_cell.angle_alpha   90.00
_cell.angle_beta   90.00
_cell.angle_gamma   90.00
#
_symmetry.space_group_name_H-M   'P 1'
#
loop_
_entity.id
_entity.type
_entity.pdbx_description
1 polymer ?
#
loop_
_entity_poly.entity_id
_entity_poly.type
_entity_poly.pdbx_seq_one_letter_code
_entity_poly.pdbx_strand_id
1 'polypeptide(L)'
;MQKFLLLFIMALFFTNCKKNEFSLTNIKESSPKYPTLIYEFPLLNGSEEIANKINREIANELLDINLNDKYKSIFENIWATENKPMSRLSFLNYKINTLNQNLYSVTFYSEGCGAYCEEFNISYNYNLQNGNELTLDTILTSKGKDDLIKILSVKKRKKIEGYIFHLENEEATIEDKKMIDESIWLYKDCLTRLPFKTLDYIDFKIKKDSIILESGRCSNHAMRALDDLGNYSYAFHISDIETYLNEYGLNTLTNQN
;
A
#
# COMPACT_ATOMS: atom_id res chain seq x y z
N MET A 1 42.15 -59.74 -29.66
CA MET A 1 42.35 -58.28 -29.42
C MET A 1 40.98 -57.64 -29.22
N GLN A 2 40.52 -57.54 -27.98
CA GLN A 2 39.18 -57.05 -27.64
C GLN A 2 39.33 -55.65 -27.07
N LYS A 3 38.86 -54.64 -27.82
CA LYS A 3 38.94 -53.22 -27.44
C LYS A 3 37.94 -52.94 -26.32
N PHE A 4 38.43 -52.47 -25.18
CA PHE A 4 37.61 -51.87 -24.13
C PHE A 4 37.19 -50.47 -24.56
N LEU A 5 35.87 -50.23 -24.67
CA LEU A 5 35.29 -48.91 -24.88
C LEU A 5 35.00 -48.31 -23.50
N LEU A 6 35.81 -47.33 -23.07
CA LEU A 6 35.52 -46.54 -21.88
C LEU A 6 34.42 -45.52 -22.22
N LEU A 7 33.22 -45.71 -21.66
CA LEU A 7 32.16 -44.71 -21.67
C LEU A 7 32.44 -43.69 -20.55
N PHE A 8 32.70 -42.43 -20.93
CA PHE A 8 32.78 -41.31 -20.02
C PHE A 8 31.35 -40.89 -19.64
N ILE A 9 30.93 -41.16 -18.40
CA ILE A 9 29.65 -40.67 -17.86
C ILE A 9 29.88 -39.24 -17.38
N MET A 10 29.42 -38.27 -18.17
CA MET A 10 29.43 -36.85 -17.81
C MET A 10 28.26 -36.60 -16.83
N ALA A 11 28.57 -36.50 -15.53
CA ALA A 11 27.59 -36.16 -14.51
C ALA A 11 27.16 -34.70 -14.68
N LEU A 12 25.99 -34.49 -15.27
CA LEU A 12 25.28 -33.21 -15.25
C LEU A 12 24.86 -32.90 -13.81
N PHE A 13 25.60 -32.03 -13.13
CA PHE A 13 25.16 -31.41 -11.89
C PHE A 13 23.99 -30.48 -12.22
N PHE A 14 22.76 -31.01 -12.17
CA PHE A 14 21.58 -30.18 -12.04
C PHE A 14 21.63 -29.54 -10.65
N THR A 15 22.20 -28.33 -10.57
CA THR A 15 21.96 -27.46 -9.43
C THR A 15 20.46 -27.19 -9.39
N ASN A 16 19.74 -27.89 -8.52
CA ASN A 16 18.40 -27.51 -8.14
C ASN A 16 18.49 -26.11 -7.53
N CYS A 17 18.28 -25.09 -8.36
CA CYS A 17 18.02 -23.74 -7.89
C CYS A 17 16.71 -23.83 -7.12
N LYS A 18 16.78 -24.04 -5.81
CA LYS A 18 15.60 -24.02 -4.94
C LYS A 18 15.02 -22.62 -5.07
N LYS A 19 13.93 -22.49 -5.83
CA LYS A 19 13.16 -21.26 -5.91
C LYS A 19 12.69 -20.99 -4.48
N ASN A 20 13.07 -19.85 -3.90
CA ASN A 20 12.62 -19.46 -2.56
C ASN A 20 11.11 -19.25 -2.65
N GLU A 21 10.34 -20.23 -2.20
CA GLU A 21 8.89 -20.14 -2.17
C GLU A 21 8.49 -19.33 -0.94
N PHE A 22 7.91 -18.17 -1.18
CA PHE A 22 7.37 -17.33 -0.13
C PHE A 22 5.92 -17.73 0.17
N SER A 23 5.57 -17.72 1.46
CA SER A 23 4.22 -18.03 1.95
C SER A 23 3.87 -17.12 3.12
N LEU A 24 2.62 -17.14 3.55
CA LEU A 24 2.12 -16.28 4.63
C LEU A 24 1.55 -17.11 5.77
N THR A 25 1.87 -16.72 6.99
CA THR A 25 1.15 -17.16 8.20
C THR A 25 0.32 -15.99 8.69
N ASN A 26 -1.01 -16.16 8.77
CA ASN A 26 -1.87 -15.16 9.40
C ASN A 26 -1.73 -15.25 10.92
N ILE A 27 -1.11 -14.25 11.53
CA ILE A 27 -1.14 -14.06 12.98
C ILE A 27 -2.41 -13.28 13.30
N LYS A 28 -3.30 -13.90 14.05
CA LYS A 28 -4.60 -13.32 14.42
C LYS A 28 -4.78 -13.36 15.92
N GLU A 29 -4.97 -12.19 16.52
CA GLU A 29 -5.18 -12.04 17.96
C GLU A 29 -6.28 -11.01 18.24
N SER A 30 -6.84 -11.08 19.45
CA SER A 30 -7.81 -10.12 19.96
C SER A 30 -7.21 -9.33 21.11
N SER A 31 -7.58 -8.05 21.25
CA SER A 31 -7.11 -7.26 22.39
C SER A 31 -7.54 -7.89 23.72
N PRO A 32 -6.62 -8.06 24.71
CA PRO A 32 -6.98 -8.57 26.04
C PRO A 32 -8.05 -7.73 26.75
N LYS A 33 -8.06 -6.41 26.51
CA LYS A 33 -9.02 -5.48 27.12
C LYS A 33 -10.34 -5.42 26.35
N TYR A 34 -10.28 -5.53 25.03
CA TYR A 34 -11.44 -5.45 24.14
C TYR A 34 -11.46 -6.66 23.18
N PRO A 35 -11.93 -7.85 23.62
CA PRO A 35 -11.82 -9.08 22.84
C PRO A 35 -12.58 -9.10 21.51
N THR A 36 -13.47 -8.13 21.29
CA THR A 36 -14.17 -7.95 20.00
C THR A 36 -13.30 -7.27 18.94
N LEU A 37 -12.22 -6.60 19.34
CA LEU A 37 -11.27 -5.97 18.43
C LEU A 37 -10.24 -7.01 17.98
N ILE A 38 -10.23 -7.28 16.68
CA ILE A 38 -9.38 -8.28 16.03
C ILE A 38 -8.24 -7.60 15.28
N TYR A 39 -7.07 -8.21 15.37
CA TYR A 39 -5.84 -7.76 14.75
C TYR A 39 -5.22 -8.91 13.97
N GLU A 40 -4.95 -8.68 12.70
CA GLU A 40 -4.40 -9.65 11.76
C GLU A 40 -3.11 -9.10 11.14
N PHE A 41 -2.08 -9.94 11.10
CA PHE A 41 -0.79 -9.62 10.48
C PHE A 41 -0.32 -10.77 9.58
N PRO A 42 -0.02 -10.52 8.29
CA PRO A 42 0.51 -11.52 7.39
C PRO A 42 2.02 -11.66 7.60
N LEU A 43 2.44 -12.60 8.45
CA LEU A 43 3.86 -12.91 8.62
C LEU A 43 4.38 -13.60 7.36
N LEU A 44 5.35 -12.97 6.69
CA LEU A 44 6.01 -13.54 5.52
C LEU A 44 6.99 -14.64 5.95
N ASN A 45 6.93 -15.79 5.28
CA ASN A 45 7.87 -16.90 5.40
C ASN A 45 8.58 -17.13 4.07
N GLY A 46 9.77 -17.75 4.09
CA GLY A 46 10.54 -18.05 2.89
C GLY A 46 12.04 -17.97 3.17
N SER A 47 12.77 -17.20 2.36
CA SER A 47 14.16 -16.85 2.66
C SER A 47 14.24 -16.13 4.01
N GLU A 48 14.90 -16.74 4.99
CA GLU A 48 14.90 -16.26 6.38
C GLU A 48 15.38 -14.81 6.49
N GLU A 49 16.48 -14.46 5.81
CA GLU A 49 17.01 -13.09 5.80
C GLU A 49 16.03 -12.07 5.21
N ILE A 50 15.46 -12.38 4.03
CA ILE A 50 14.56 -11.47 3.31
C ILE A 50 13.23 -11.33 4.05
N ALA A 51 12.64 -12.45 4.46
CA ALA A 51 11.37 -12.46 5.16
C ALA A 51 11.46 -11.75 6.53
N ASN A 52 12.54 -12.01 7.30
CA ASN A 52 12.74 -11.33 8.59
C ASN A 52 12.95 -9.83 8.43
N LYS A 53 13.69 -9.40 7.40
CA LYS A 53 13.86 -7.97 7.11
C LYS A 53 12.51 -7.30 6.84
N ILE A 54 11.73 -7.84 5.91
CA ILE A 54 10.42 -7.29 5.52
C ILE A 54 9.46 -7.27 6.72
N ASN A 55 9.33 -8.39 7.43
CA ASN A 55 8.43 -8.48 8.58
C ASN A 55 8.79 -7.45 9.65
N ARG A 56 10.09 -7.24 9.91
CA ARG A 56 10.57 -6.25 10.88
C ARG A 56 10.28 -4.82 10.44
N GLU A 57 10.50 -4.49 9.17
CA GLU A 57 10.24 -3.14 8.66
C GLU A 57 8.75 -2.79 8.81
N ILE A 58 7.85 -3.67 8.33
CA ILE A 58 6.41 -3.46 8.46
C ILE A 58 5.99 -3.41 9.94
N ALA A 59 6.45 -4.34 10.78
CA ALA A 59 6.07 -4.38 12.18
C ALA A 59 6.58 -3.17 12.98
N ASN A 60 7.79 -2.69 12.68
CA ASN A 60 8.34 -1.51 13.32
C ASN A 60 7.53 -0.26 12.97
N GLU A 61 7.19 -0.06 11.70
CA GLU A 61 6.42 1.10 11.26
C GLU A 61 4.95 1.04 11.69
N LEU A 62 4.29 -0.09 11.43
CA LEU A 62 2.85 -0.22 11.61
C LEU A 62 2.47 -0.57 13.04
N LEU A 63 3.24 -1.42 13.72
CA LEU A 63 2.93 -1.95 15.05
C LEU A 63 3.76 -1.32 16.18
N ASP A 64 4.76 -0.50 15.84
CA ASP A 64 5.69 0.11 16.81
C ASP A 64 6.40 -0.99 17.63
N ILE A 65 6.81 -2.07 16.98
CA ILE A 65 7.48 -3.20 17.62
C ILE A 65 8.69 -3.69 16.81
N ASN A 66 9.78 -3.99 17.50
CA ASN A 66 10.94 -4.65 16.90
C ASN A 66 10.88 -6.16 17.15
N LEU A 67 10.71 -6.94 16.09
CA LEU A 67 10.54 -8.40 16.19
C LEU A 67 11.77 -9.16 16.69
N ASN A 68 12.92 -8.50 16.87
CA ASN A 68 14.10 -9.09 17.50
C ASN A 68 14.06 -9.02 19.04
N ASP A 69 13.21 -8.16 19.60
CA ASP A 69 13.07 -7.99 21.04
C ASP A 69 12.10 -9.05 21.60
N LYS A 70 12.11 -9.22 22.92
CA LYS A 70 11.15 -10.11 23.58
C LYS A 70 9.80 -9.41 23.70
N TYR A 71 8.77 -9.96 23.07
CA TYR A 71 7.38 -9.51 23.16
C TYR A 71 6.46 -10.62 23.64
N LYS A 72 5.29 -10.26 24.19
CA LYS A 72 4.23 -11.24 24.49
C LYS A 72 3.32 -11.46 23.29
N SER A 73 3.06 -10.38 22.55
CA SER A 73 2.29 -10.36 21.31
C SER A 73 2.88 -9.30 20.37
N ILE A 74 2.84 -9.54 19.06
CA ILE A 74 3.27 -8.54 18.08
C ILE A 74 2.38 -7.28 18.09
N PHE A 75 1.19 -7.37 18.69
CA PHE A 75 0.22 -6.28 18.75
C PHE A 75 0.24 -5.52 20.09
N GLU A 76 1.12 -5.89 21.03
CA GLU A 76 1.04 -5.39 22.40
C GLU A 76 1.21 -3.87 22.52
N ASN A 77 1.91 -3.24 21.57
CA ASN A 77 2.14 -1.79 21.53
C ASN A 77 0.99 -1.00 20.86
N ILE A 78 0.08 -1.66 20.13
CA ILE A 78 -1.06 -1.01 19.48
C ILE A 78 -2.37 -1.16 20.26
N TRP A 79 -2.42 -2.07 21.23
CA TRP A 79 -3.59 -2.28 22.07
C TRP A 79 -3.74 -1.22 23.16
N ALA A 80 -4.99 -1.02 23.57
CA ALA A 80 -5.29 -0.37 24.82
C ALA A 80 -4.80 -1.23 26.01
N THR A 81 -4.25 -0.56 27.01
CA THR A 81 -3.86 -1.13 28.30
C THR A 81 -4.61 -0.43 29.44
N GLU A 82 -4.31 -0.78 30.69
CA GLU A 82 -4.81 -0.04 31.86
C GLU A 82 -4.26 1.40 31.88
N ASN A 83 -2.97 1.57 31.59
CA ASN A 83 -2.28 2.87 31.62
C ASN A 83 -2.45 3.69 30.33
N LYS A 84 -2.80 3.04 29.21
CA LYS A 84 -3.11 3.68 27.92
C LYS A 84 -4.49 3.18 27.46
N PRO A 85 -5.59 3.80 27.91
CA PRO A 85 -6.92 3.23 27.75
C PRO A 85 -7.44 3.26 26.31
N MET A 86 -6.82 4.05 25.43
CA MET A 86 -7.11 4.16 24.01
C MET A 86 -6.12 3.30 23.22
N SER A 87 -6.62 2.44 22.34
CA SER A 87 -5.78 1.69 21.40
C SER A 87 -5.15 2.67 20.41
N ARG A 88 -3.90 2.42 20.02
CA ARG A 88 -3.28 3.18 18.91
C ARG A 88 -3.99 2.84 17.59
N LEU A 89 -4.36 1.58 17.43
CA LEU A 89 -5.15 1.07 16.30
C LEU A 89 -6.40 0.34 16.84
N SER A 90 -7.59 0.71 16.36
CA SER A 90 -8.86 0.11 16.80
C SER A 90 -9.07 -1.32 16.29
N PHE A 91 -8.52 -1.63 15.11
CA PHE A 91 -8.48 -2.97 14.53
C PHE A 91 -7.29 -3.03 13.57
N LEU A 92 -6.93 -4.22 13.09
CA LEU A 92 -5.97 -4.33 11.99
C LEU A 92 -6.34 -5.48 11.08
N ASN A 93 -6.58 -5.17 9.82
CA ASN A 93 -6.81 -6.16 8.77
C ASN A 93 -5.82 -5.93 7.63
N TYR A 94 -5.68 -6.91 6.76
CA TYR A 94 -4.83 -6.78 5.59
C TYR A 94 -5.44 -7.42 4.34
N LYS A 95 -4.90 -7.03 3.19
CA LYS A 95 -5.17 -7.63 1.88
C LYS A 95 -3.85 -7.82 1.15
N ILE A 96 -3.60 -9.04 0.71
CA ILE A 96 -2.48 -9.34 -0.18
C ILE A 96 -2.86 -8.87 -1.59
N ASN A 97 -2.14 -7.88 -2.10
CA ASN A 97 -2.34 -7.38 -3.46
C ASN A 97 -1.60 -8.25 -4.47
N THR A 98 -0.38 -8.70 -4.12
CA THR A 98 0.44 -9.62 -4.91
C THR A 98 1.42 -10.34 -3.99
N LEU A 99 1.57 -11.65 -4.20
CA LEU A 99 2.66 -12.44 -3.66
C LEU A 99 3.09 -13.42 -4.76
N ASN A 100 4.33 -13.26 -5.24
CA ASN A 100 4.98 -14.19 -6.17
C ASN A 100 6.46 -14.33 -5.76
N GLN A 101 7.34 -14.80 -6.64
CA GLN A 101 8.75 -14.97 -6.27
C GLN A 101 9.58 -13.69 -6.27
N ASN A 102 9.06 -12.61 -6.85
CA ASN A 102 9.78 -11.34 -7.03
C ASN A 102 9.15 -10.19 -6.26
N LEU A 103 7.85 -10.28 -5.96
CA LEU A 103 7.08 -9.19 -5.40
C LEU A 103 6.20 -9.65 -4.23
N TYR A 104 6.23 -8.85 -3.17
CA TYR A 104 5.26 -8.86 -2.10
C TYR A 104 4.61 -7.48 -1.99
N SER A 105 3.30 -7.42 -2.13
CA SER A 105 2.52 -6.19 -1.93
C SER A 105 1.32 -6.49 -1.04
N VAL A 106 1.19 -5.71 0.03
CA VAL A 106 0.15 -5.87 1.06
C VAL A 106 -0.42 -4.51 1.42
N THR A 107 -1.74 -4.42 1.51
CA THR A 107 -2.44 -3.24 2.05
C THR A 107 -2.93 -3.58 3.45
N PHE A 108 -2.65 -2.73 4.42
CA PHE A 108 -3.26 -2.78 5.75
C PHE A 108 -4.41 -1.78 5.85
N TYR A 109 -5.44 -2.16 6.59
CA TYR A 109 -6.63 -1.38 6.86
C TYR A 109 -6.78 -1.28 8.37
N SER A 110 -6.90 -0.05 8.88
CA SER A 110 -7.01 0.20 10.30
C SER A 110 -7.72 1.52 10.57
N GLU A 111 -7.94 1.82 11.83
CA GLU A 111 -8.42 3.10 12.32
C GLU A 111 -7.50 3.55 13.45
N GLY A 112 -6.97 4.77 13.32
CA GLY A 112 -6.19 5.42 14.37
C GLY A 112 -7.04 6.45 15.09
N CYS A 113 -6.95 6.49 16.42
CA CYS A 113 -7.70 7.43 17.25
C CYS A 113 -6.77 8.43 17.95
N GLY A 114 -7.06 9.72 17.77
CA GLY A 114 -6.48 10.84 18.51
C GLY A 114 -7.58 11.73 19.06
N ALA A 115 -7.63 12.99 18.64
CA ALA A 115 -8.81 13.84 18.90
C ALA A 115 -10.08 13.31 18.20
N TYR A 116 -9.89 12.63 17.08
CA TYR A 116 -10.91 11.92 16.31
C TYR A 116 -10.34 10.57 15.87
N CYS A 117 -11.22 9.63 15.57
CA CYS A 117 -10.83 8.37 14.94
C CYS A 117 -10.93 8.51 13.41
N GLU A 118 -9.91 8.05 12.70
CA GLU A 118 -9.88 8.08 11.24
C GLU A 118 -9.38 6.74 10.70
N GLU A 119 -10.20 6.15 9.84
CA GLU A 119 -9.81 4.98 9.05
C GLU A 119 -8.75 5.35 8.02
N PHE A 120 -7.76 4.49 7.86
CA PHE A 120 -6.71 4.65 6.87
C PHE A 120 -6.32 3.31 6.25
N ASN A 121 -5.76 3.42 5.04
CA ASN A 121 -5.11 2.33 4.36
C ASN A 121 -3.65 2.69 4.15
N ILE A 122 -2.76 1.72 4.28
CA ILE A 122 -1.35 1.86 3.96
C ILE A 122 -0.87 0.61 3.24
N SER A 123 -0.22 0.82 2.09
CA SER A 123 0.32 -0.25 1.27
C SER A 123 1.84 -0.32 1.38
N TYR A 124 2.35 -1.53 1.57
CA TYR A 124 3.78 -1.83 1.52
C TYR A 124 4.09 -2.70 0.32
N ASN A 125 5.22 -2.45 -0.34
CA ASN A 125 5.64 -3.19 -1.52
C ASN A 125 7.13 -3.53 -1.39
N TYR A 126 7.49 -4.76 -1.71
CA TYR A 126 8.85 -5.26 -1.55
C TYR A 126 9.29 -6.09 -2.74
N ASN A 127 10.56 -5.94 -3.11
CA ASN A 127 11.26 -6.85 -4.01
C ASN A 127 11.79 -8.04 -3.20
N LEU A 128 11.28 -9.24 -3.50
CA LEU A 128 11.60 -10.47 -2.79
C LEU A 128 12.95 -11.09 -3.15
N GLN A 129 13.68 -10.53 -4.12
CA GLN A 129 15.04 -10.96 -4.46
C GLN A 129 16.09 -10.35 -3.51
N ASN A 130 15.80 -9.17 -2.94
CA ASN A 130 16.75 -8.45 -2.07
C ASN A 130 16.12 -7.89 -0.78
N GLY A 131 14.81 -8.04 -0.60
CA GLY A 131 14.06 -7.52 0.55
C GLY A 131 14.02 -6.00 0.61
N ASN A 132 14.21 -5.27 -0.49
CA ASN A 132 14.12 -3.82 -0.51
C ASN A 132 12.68 -3.35 -0.72
N GLU A 133 12.31 -2.28 -0.03
CA GLU A 133 11.05 -1.60 -0.22
C GLU A 133 10.98 -0.94 -1.62
N LEU A 134 9.81 -1.03 -2.23
CA LEU A 134 9.46 -0.40 -3.48
C LEU A 134 8.54 0.78 -3.22
N THR A 135 9.10 1.98 -3.33
CA THR A 135 8.34 3.23 -3.29
C THR A 135 8.30 3.84 -4.69
N LEU A 136 7.45 4.83 -4.91
CA LEU A 136 7.41 5.55 -6.19
C LEU A 136 8.77 6.20 -6.51
N ASP A 137 9.51 6.63 -5.49
CA ASP A 137 10.83 7.23 -5.66
C ASP A 137 11.91 6.21 -6.01
N THR A 138 11.78 4.94 -5.59
CA THR A 138 12.76 3.91 -5.94
C THR A 138 12.55 3.32 -7.34
N ILE A 139 11.33 3.37 -7.89
CA ILE A 139 11.00 2.73 -9.17
C ILE A 139 10.87 3.71 -10.35
N LEU A 140 10.65 4.99 -10.12
CA LEU A 140 10.47 5.99 -11.19
C LEU A 140 11.80 6.69 -11.54
N THR A 141 11.86 7.18 -12.77
CA THR A 141 12.81 8.24 -13.14
C THR A 141 12.31 9.60 -12.64
N SER A 142 13.18 10.60 -12.51
CA SER A 142 12.76 11.97 -12.16
C SER A 142 11.72 12.52 -13.15
N LYS A 143 11.91 12.28 -14.45
CA LYS A 143 10.93 12.64 -15.48
C LYS A 143 9.61 11.90 -15.31
N GLY A 144 9.67 10.59 -15.03
CA GLY A 144 8.49 9.77 -14.78
C GLY A 144 7.67 10.25 -13.58
N LYS A 145 8.34 10.68 -12.50
CA LYS A 145 7.72 11.31 -11.33
C LYS A 145 6.98 12.58 -11.72
N ASP A 146 7.63 13.49 -12.45
CA ASP A 146 7.01 14.75 -12.91
C ASP A 146 5.80 14.51 -13.83
N ASP A 147 5.90 13.54 -14.72
CA ASP A 147 4.83 13.22 -15.66
C ASP A 147 3.64 12.57 -14.95
N LEU A 148 3.88 11.65 -14.00
CA LEU A 148 2.82 11.08 -13.16
C LEU A 148 2.13 12.14 -12.30
N ILE A 149 2.89 13.05 -11.67
CA ILE A 149 2.33 14.18 -10.91
C ILE A 149 1.32 14.97 -11.75
N LYS A 150 1.67 15.29 -13.00
CA LYS A 150 0.76 16.00 -13.93
C LYS A 150 -0.47 15.18 -14.25
N ILE A 151 -0.30 13.90 -14.59
CA ILE A 151 -1.40 12.98 -14.93
C ILE A 151 -2.39 12.86 -13.77
N LEU A 152 -1.89 12.58 -12.56
CA LEU A 152 -2.73 12.44 -11.36
C LEU A 152 -3.46 13.74 -11.03
N SER A 153 -2.77 14.88 -11.13
CA SER A 153 -3.35 16.20 -10.90
C SER A 153 -4.48 16.52 -11.86
N VAL A 154 -4.28 16.26 -13.16
CA VAL A 154 -5.30 16.47 -14.19
C VAL A 154 -6.50 15.56 -13.96
N LYS A 155 -6.27 14.27 -13.66
CA LYS A 155 -7.35 13.33 -13.37
C LYS A 155 -8.14 13.72 -12.12
N LYS A 156 -7.47 14.17 -11.05
CA LYS A 156 -8.14 14.65 -9.82
C LYS A 156 -8.96 15.90 -10.09
N ARG A 157 -8.35 16.91 -10.73
CA ARG A 157 -8.99 18.17 -11.13
C ARG A 157 -10.27 17.91 -11.92
N LYS A 158 -10.20 17.08 -12.96
CA LYS A 158 -11.35 16.75 -13.81
C LYS A 158 -12.51 16.12 -13.01
N LYS A 159 -12.21 15.20 -12.07
CA LYS A 159 -13.24 14.61 -11.21
C LYS A 159 -13.89 15.66 -10.30
N ILE A 160 -13.09 16.53 -9.70
CA ILE A 160 -13.59 17.60 -8.82
C ILE A 160 -14.43 18.61 -9.62
N GLU A 161 -13.92 19.13 -10.73
CA GLU A 161 -14.64 20.11 -11.57
C GLU A 161 -15.95 19.51 -12.11
N GLY A 162 -15.95 18.25 -12.53
CA GLY A 162 -17.16 17.55 -12.95
C GLY A 162 -18.19 17.40 -11.83
N TYR A 163 -17.75 17.17 -10.60
CA TYR A 163 -18.65 17.06 -9.45
C TYR A 163 -19.17 18.42 -8.98
N ILE A 164 -18.35 19.47 -9.00
CA ILE A 164 -18.82 20.85 -8.78
C ILE A 164 -19.91 21.20 -9.79
N PHE A 165 -19.69 20.90 -11.08
CA PHE A 165 -20.70 21.14 -12.11
C PHE A 165 -22.00 20.38 -11.83
N HIS A 166 -21.93 19.14 -11.35
CA HIS A 166 -23.11 18.40 -10.94
C HIS A 166 -23.87 19.09 -9.80
N LEU A 167 -23.17 19.45 -8.72
CA LEU A 167 -23.75 20.14 -7.56
C LEU A 167 -24.36 21.51 -7.90
N GLU A 168 -23.73 22.26 -8.81
CA GLU A 168 -24.23 23.58 -9.26
C GLU A 168 -25.56 23.47 -10.03
N ASN A 169 -25.87 22.31 -10.61
CA ASN A 169 -27.09 22.05 -11.40
C ASN A 169 -28.11 21.17 -10.66
N GLU A 170 -27.86 20.84 -9.39
CA GLU A 170 -28.77 20.01 -8.60
C GLU A 170 -29.99 20.82 -8.13
N GLU A 171 -31.20 20.27 -8.34
CA GLU A 171 -32.42 20.81 -7.77
C GLU A 171 -32.47 20.46 -6.28
N ALA A 172 -32.48 21.47 -5.42
CA ALA A 172 -32.28 21.31 -3.99
C ALA A 172 -33.24 22.20 -3.19
N THR A 173 -33.59 21.77 -1.97
CA THR A 173 -34.30 22.64 -1.02
C THR A 173 -33.37 23.76 -0.53
N ILE A 174 -33.92 24.76 0.17
CA ILE A 174 -33.10 25.86 0.72
C ILE A 174 -32.04 25.33 1.71
N GLU A 175 -32.40 24.33 2.51
CA GLU A 175 -31.49 23.72 3.50
C GLU A 175 -30.37 22.94 2.79
N ASP A 176 -30.74 22.11 1.81
CA ASP A 176 -29.78 21.37 0.99
C ASP A 176 -28.86 22.31 0.22
N LYS A 177 -29.38 23.45 -0.25
CA LYS A 177 -28.57 24.42 -1.01
C LYS A 177 -27.41 24.97 -0.20
N LYS A 178 -27.60 25.19 1.11
CA LYS A 178 -26.52 25.61 2.00
C LYS A 178 -25.42 24.54 2.09
N MET A 179 -25.80 23.27 2.27
CA MET A 179 -24.85 22.16 2.32
C MET A 179 -24.11 22.01 0.98
N ILE A 180 -24.83 22.13 -0.14
CA ILE A 180 -24.25 22.11 -1.49
C ILE A 180 -23.20 23.22 -1.65
N ASP A 181 -23.49 24.44 -1.21
CA ASP A 181 -22.56 25.55 -1.32
C ASP A 181 -21.29 25.33 -0.46
N GLU A 182 -21.42 24.73 0.73
CA GLU A 182 -20.28 24.33 1.58
C GLU A 182 -19.43 23.22 0.92
N SER A 183 -20.08 22.21 0.31
CA SER A 183 -19.39 21.16 -0.46
C SER A 183 -18.65 21.75 -1.68
N ILE A 184 -19.30 22.63 -2.44
CA ILE A 184 -18.67 23.33 -3.57
C ILE A 184 -17.44 24.14 -3.09
N TRP A 185 -17.55 24.83 -1.96
CA TRP A 185 -16.42 25.56 -1.38
C TRP A 185 -15.25 24.63 -1.02
N LEU A 186 -15.52 23.50 -0.36
CA LEU A 186 -14.52 22.48 -0.04
C LEU A 186 -13.78 22.01 -1.29
N TYR A 187 -14.51 21.71 -2.36
CA TYR A 187 -13.92 21.25 -3.62
C TYR A 187 -13.12 22.35 -4.34
N LYS A 188 -13.60 23.60 -4.32
CA LYS A 188 -12.87 24.74 -4.88
C LYS A 188 -11.57 24.99 -4.12
N ASP A 189 -11.56 24.87 -2.79
CA ASP A 189 -10.32 24.94 -2.00
C ASP A 189 -9.36 23.78 -2.35
N CYS A 190 -9.89 22.56 -2.49
CA CYS A 190 -9.10 21.39 -2.88
C CYS A 190 -8.39 21.57 -4.24
N LEU A 191 -9.04 22.24 -5.20
CA LEU A 191 -8.44 22.57 -6.51
C LEU A 191 -7.24 23.51 -6.41
N THR A 192 -7.17 24.37 -5.38
CA THR A 192 -6.02 25.28 -5.18
C THR A 192 -4.74 24.54 -4.79
N ARG A 193 -4.88 23.31 -4.27
CA ARG A 193 -3.77 22.43 -3.88
C ARG A 193 -3.24 21.60 -5.05
N LEU A 194 -3.83 21.76 -6.25
CA LEU A 194 -3.38 21.11 -7.48
C LEU A 194 -2.60 22.08 -8.38
N PRO A 195 -1.55 21.62 -9.09
CA PRO A 195 -1.10 20.22 -9.16
C PRO A 195 -0.43 19.73 -7.87
N PHE A 196 -0.39 18.40 -7.68
CA PHE A 196 0.41 17.79 -6.64
C PHE A 196 1.86 18.27 -6.74
N LYS A 197 2.52 18.46 -5.60
CA LYS A 197 3.93 18.88 -5.56
C LYS A 197 4.90 17.69 -5.50
N THR A 198 4.47 16.62 -4.85
CA THR A 198 5.25 15.39 -4.65
C THR A 198 4.33 14.17 -4.72
N LEU A 199 4.91 12.97 -4.71
CA LEU A 199 4.19 11.70 -4.65
C LEU A 199 4.17 11.10 -3.22
N ASP A 200 4.71 11.80 -2.23
CA ASP A 200 4.99 11.25 -0.89
C ASP A 200 3.72 10.86 -0.12
N TYR A 201 2.58 11.45 -0.49
CA TYR A 201 1.26 11.16 0.10
C TYR A 201 0.36 10.34 -0.82
N ILE A 202 0.93 9.70 -1.85
CA ILE A 202 0.22 8.82 -2.76
C ILE A 202 0.49 7.39 -2.32
N ASP A 203 -0.56 6.71 -1.84
CA ASP A 203 -0.48 5.28 -1.56
C ASP A 203 -0.24 4.53 -2.86
N PHE A 204 0.68 3.57 -2.82
CA PHE A 204 1.13 2.82 -3.98
C PHE A 204 0.96 1.33 -3.70
N LYS A 205 0.24 0.62 -4.57
CA LYS A 205 0.14 -0.84 -4.48
C LYS A 205 0.31 -1.52 -5.82
N ILE A 206 1.05 -2.61 -5.80
CA ILE A 206 1.33 -3.44 -6.97
C ILE A 206 0.36 -4.61 -7.00
N LYS A 207 -0.29 -4.78 -8.16
CA LYS A 207 -1.01 -5.99 -8.56
C LYS A 207 -0.20 -6.72 -9.64
N LYS A 208 -0.70 -7.88 -10.07
CA LYS A 208 -0.03 -8.74 -11.06
C LYS A 208 0.38 -8.01 -12.35
N ASP A 209 -0.47 -7.15 -12.89
CA ASP A 209 -0.29 -6.51 -14.20
C ASP A 209 -0.47 -4.99 -14.16
N SER A 210 -0.65 -4.44 -12.96
CA SER A 210 -1.08 -3.08 -12.75
C SER A 210 -0.55 -2.51 -11.45
N ILE A 211 -0.39 -1.20 -11.42
CA ILE A 211 -0.22 -0.45 -10.18
C ILE A 211 -1.49 0.35 -9.90
N ILE A 212 -1.78 0.53 -8.62
CA ILE A 212 -2.83 1.44 -8.17
C ILE A 212 -2.17 2.51 -7.32
N LEU A 213 -2.45 3.76 -7.68
CA LEU A 213 -2.07 4.94 -6.93
C LEU A 213 -3.32 5.52 -6.27
N GLU A 214 -3.25 5.89 -4.99
CA GLU A 214 -4.38 6.51 -4.29
C GLU A 214 -3.95 7.81 -3.62
N SER A 215 -4.69 8.88 -3.91
CA SER A 215 -4.53 10.15 -3.20
C SER A 215 -5.69 10.35 -2.23
N GLY A 216 -5.41 11.01 -1.10
CA GLY A 216 -6.43 11.33 -0.10
C GLY A 216 -7.56 12.23 -0.62
N ARG A 217 -8.65 12.23 0.15
CA ARG A 217 -9.84 13.06 -0.05
C ARG A 217 -9.58 14.57 0.06
N CYS A 218 -10.60 15.39 -0.21
CA CYS A 218 -10.49 16.84 -0.12
C CYS A 218 -10.71 17.37 1.30
N SER A 219 -11.60 16.71 2.06
CA SER A 219 -11.96 17.04 3.43
C SER A 219 -10.95 16.60 4.47
N ASN A 220 -10.86 17.38 5.54
CA ASN A 220 -10.35 16.89 6.82
C ASN A 220 -11.46 16.10 7.56
N HIS A 221 -11.15 15.59 8.77
CA HIS A 221 -12.13 14.82 9.55
C HIS A 221 -13.44 15.59 9.81
N ALA A 222 -13.35 16.86 10.19
CA ALA A 222 -14.51 17.68 10.55
C ALA A 222 -15.47 17.95 9.37
N MET A 223 -14.95 17.93 8.15
CA MET A 223 -15.72 18.21 6.92
C MET A 223 -16.05 16.94 6.13
N ARG A 224 -15.87 15.74 6.72
CA ARG A 224 -16.06 14.46 6.00
C ARG A 224 -17.47 14.32 5.39
N ALA A 225 -18.49 14.83 6.08
CA ALA A 225 -19.87 14.78 5.61
C ALA A 225 -20.14 15.63 4.35
N LEU A 226 -19.21 16.52 3.97
CA LEU A 226 -19.31 17.37 2.78
C LEU A 226 -18.55 16.77 1.57
N ASP A 227 -17.86 15.63 1.75
CA ASP A 227 -16.94 15.06 0.76
C ASP A 227 -17.39 13.69 0.25
N ASP A 228 -18.36 13.72 -0.65
CA ASP A 228 -18.88 12.53 -1.32
C ASP A 228 -17.91 11.92 -2.35
N LEU A 229 -16.88 12.65 -2.80
CA LEU A 229 -15.88 12.11 -3.72
C LEU A 229 -14.88 11.18 -3.01
N GLY A 230 -14.58 11.43 -1.74
CA GLY A 230 -13.68 10.62 -0.95
C GLY A 230 -12.28 10.49 -1.56
N ASN A 231 -11.65 9.32 -1.40
CA ASN A 231 -10.31 9.06 -1.92
C ASN A 231 -10.30 8.84 -3.44
N TYR A 232 -9.20 9.24 -4.09
CA TYR A 232 -9.06 9.12 -5.54
C TYR A 232 -8.10 7.98 -5.89
N SER A 233 -8.63 6.95 -6.56
CA SER A 233 -7.86 5.79 -7.02
C SER A 233 -7.56 5.88 -8.53
N TYR A 234 -6.34 5.52 -8.91
CA TYR A 234 -5.83 5.55 -10.28
C TYR A 234 -5.13 4.22 -10.59
N ALA A 235 -5.73 3.42 -11.46
CA ALA A 235 -5.12 2.20 -11.96
C ALA A 235 -4.35 2.47 -13.25
N PHE A 236 -3.16 1.88 -13.37
CA PHE A 236 -2.34 1.88 -14.58
C PHE A 236 -1.87 0.45 -14.85
N HIS A 237 -1.96 -0.01 -16.10
CA HIS A 237 -1.22 -1.20 -16.47
C HIS A 237 0.28 -0.92 -16.44
N ILE A 238 1.08 -1.91 -16.07
CA ILE A 238 2.54 -1.75 -15.99
C ILE A 238 3.09 -1.33 -17.37
N SER A 239 2.53 -1.86 -18.46
CA SER A 239 2.87 -1.50 -19.84
C SER A 239 2.68 0.00 -20.14
N ASP A 240 1.70 0.64 -19.51
CA ASP A 240 1.37 2.05 -19.78
C ASP A 240 2.36 3.01 -19.11
N ILE A 241 3.12 2.52 -18.12
CA ILE A 241 4.03 3.33 -17.30
C ILE A 241 5.49 2.94 -17.49
N GLU A 242 5.82 1.99 -18.38
CA GLU A 242 7.19 1.53 -18.60
C GLU A 242 8.16 2.68 -18.86
N THR A 243 7.74 3.67 -19.64
CA THR A 243 8.56 4.86 -19.96
C THR A 243 8.79 5.80 -18.78
N TYR A 244 8.06 5.63 -17.68
CA TYR A 244 8.23 6.38 -16.44
C TYR A 244 9.17 5.68 -15.45
N LEU A 245 9.34 4.36 -15.59
CA LEU A 245 10.15 3.54 -14.71
C LEU A 245 11.64 3.73 -14.98
N ASN A 246 12.44 3.65 -13.92
CA ASN A 246 13.89 3.45 -14.04
C ASN A 246 14.18 1.96 -14.29
N GLU A 247 15.44 1.61 -14.55
CA GLU A 247 15.83 0.22 -14.84
C GLU A 247 15.45 -0.75 -13.71
N TYR A 248 15.61 -0.34 -12.45
CA TYR A 248 15.23 -1.15 -11.30
C TYR A 248 13.72 -1.40 -11.23
N GLY A 249 12.91 -0.36 -11.43
CA GLY A 249 11.45 -0.44 -11.48
C GLY A 249 10.98 -1.33 -12.63
N LEU A 250 11.54 -1.15 -13.83
CA LEU A 250 11.20 -1.95 -15.00
C LEU A 250 11.49 -3.43 -14.76
N ASN A 251 12.70 -3.76 -14.32
CA ASN A 251 13.12 -5.14 -14.04
C ASN A 251 12.29 -5.79 -12.94
N THR A 252 11.90 -5.02 -11.92
CA THR A 252 11.13 -5.55 -10.78
C THR A 252 9.65 -5.76 -11.13
N LEU A 253 9.03 -4.85 -11.88
CA LEU A 253 7.60 -4.90 -12.17
C LEU A 253 7.23 -5.80 -13.34
N THR A 254 8.13 -6.00 -14.31
CA THR A 254 7.84 -6.80 -15.53
C THR A 254 8.22 -8.27 -15.41
N ASN A 255 9.23 -8.61 -14.60
CA ASN A 255 9.64 -10.00 -14.39
C ASN A 255 8.76 -10.67 -13.32
N GLN A 256 7.48 -10.91 -13.59
CA GLN A 256 6.57 -11.54 -12.62
C GLN A 256 6.35 -13.06 -12.80
N ASN A 257 7.22 -13.73 -13.57
CA ASN A 257 7.11 -15.16 -13.92
C ASN A 257 8.04 -16.09 -13.10
#